data_AF-A0A7L2QPB0-F1
#
_entry.id   AF-A0A7L2QPB0-F1
#
_cell.length_a   1.000
_cell.length_b   1.000
_cell.length_c   1.000
_cell.angle_alpha   90.00
_cell.angle_beta   90.00
_cell.angle_gamma   90.00
#
_symmetry.space_group_name_H-M   'P 1'
#
loop_
_entity.id
_entity.type
_entity.pdbx_description
1 polymer ?
#
loop_
_entity_poly.entity_id
_entity_poly.type
_entity_poly.pdbx_seq_one_letter_code
_entity_poly.pdbx_strand_id
1 'polypeptide(L)'
;PNRPQTALARREQVALWVALDDVAEDDPELAEAVVENARRYGRVFSDAVHELLPLYGSAEAAPRDPLDVYLEHRLLLEQRGRAAGVPRTP
;
A
#
# COMPACT_ATOMS: atom_id res chain seq x y z
N PRO A 1 -12.42 -15.07 10.22
CA PRO A 1 -12.89 -13.74 9.77
C PRO A 1 -12.01 -13.21 8.63
N ASN A 2 -12.62 -12.93 7.49
CA ASN A 2 -11.94 -12.44 6.28
C ASN A 2 -11.33 -11.07 6.58
N ARG A 3 -10.00 -11.00 6.79
CA ARG A 3 -9.32 -9.72 7.04
C ARG A 3 -9.02 -9.07 5.68
N PRO A 4 -9.69 -7.97 5.29
CA PRO A 4 -9.48 -7.35 3.98
C PRO A 4 -8.03 -6.90 3.79
N GLN A 5 -7.32 -6.58 4.87
CA GLN A 5 -5.88 -6.23 4.85
C GLN A 5 -5.01 -7.38 4.33
N THR A 6 -5.36 -8.63 4.67
CA THR A 6 -4.63 -9.81 4.20
C THR A 6 -4.88 -10.06 2.71
N ALA A 7 -6.11 -9.89 2.23
CA ALA A 7 -6.45 -10.02 0.81
C ALA A 7 -5.79 -8.92 -0.05
N LEU A 8 -5.72 -7.68 0.47
CA LEU A 8 -5.01 -6.57 -0.14
C LEU A 8 -3.49 -6.81 -0.19
N ALA A 9 -2.88 -7.22 0.93
CA ALA A 9 -1.46 -7.54 0.99
C ALA A 9 -1.09 -8.68 0.04
N ARG A 10 -1.99 -9.65 -0.12
CA ARG A 10 -1.88 -10.74 -1.10
C ARG A 10 -2.34 -10.36 -2.50
N ARG A 11 -2.65 -9.09 -2.80
CA ARG A 11 -3.13 -8.65 -4.13
C ARG A 11 -4.26 -9.51 -4.71
N GLU A 12 -5.06 -10.14 -3.86
CA GLU A 12 -6.30 -10.85 -4.22
C GLU A 12 -7.46 -9.85 -4.35
N GLN A 13 -7.37 -8.76 -3.60
CA GLN A 13 -8.27 -7.62 -3.64
C GLN A 13 -7.50 -6.38 -4.06
N VAL A 14 -8.12 -5.54 -4.89
CA VAL A 14 -7.50 -4.32 -5.46
C VAL A 14 -8.07 -3.01 -4.91
N ALA A 15 -9.15 -3.09 -4.14
CA ALA A 15 -9.84 -1.94 -3.56
C ALA A 15 -10.35 -2.29 -2.16
N LEU A 16 -10.20 -1.36 -1.21
CA LEU A 16 -10.78 -1.42 0.12
C LEU A 16 -12.02 -0.52 0.16
N TRP A 17 -13.15 -1.07 0.58
CA TRP A 17 -14.38 -0.30 0.81
C TRP A 17 -14.56 -0.09 2.30
N VAL A 18 -14.76 1.15 2.71
CA VAL A 18 -15.02 1.54 4.10
C VAL A 18 -16.38 2.20 4.13
N ALA A 19 -17.32 1.64 4.89
CA ALA A 19 -18.62 2.26 5.10
C ALA A 19 -18.47 3.40 6.12
N LEU A 20 -19.08 4.56 5.82
CA LEU A 20 -19.09 5.68 6.76
C LEU A 20 -19.97 5.41 7.98
N ASP A 21 -20.94 4.51 7.85
CA ASP A 21 -21.75 4.06 8.99
C ASP A 21 -20.88 3.38 10.04
N ASP A 22 -19.96 2.48 9.63
CA ASP A 22 -18.99 1.84 10.52
C ASP A 22 -18.08 2.89 11.20
N VAL A 23 -17.65 3.91 10.45
CA VAL A 23 -16.83 5.00 11.00
C VAL A 23 -17.63 5.81 12.01
N ALA A 24 -18.91 6.08 11.74
CA ALA A 24 -19.78 6.85 12.62
C ALA A 24 -20.14 6.12 13.92
N GLU A 25 -20.15 4.77 13.90
CA GLU A 25 -20.31 3.96 15.12
C GLU A 25 -19.14 4.15 16.09
N ASP A 26 -17.91 4.29 15.58
CA ASP A 26 -16.69 4.50 16.39
C ASP A 26 -16.43 5.98 16.69
N ASP A 27 -16.55 6.85 15.69
CA ASP A 27 -16.29 8.29 15.76
C ASP A 27 -17.20 9.07 14.77
N PRO A 28 -18.34 9.59 15.25
CA PRO A 28 -19.29 10.32 14.40
C PRO A 28 -18.73 11.64 13.87
N GLU A 29 -17.85 12.31 14.62
CA GLU A 29 -17.24 13.58 14.19
C GLU A 29 -16.27 13.34 13.02
N LEU A 30 -15.53 12.24 13.06
CA LEU A 30 -14.67 11.83 11.95
C LEU A 30 -15.50 11.50 10.70
N ALA A 31 -16.62 10.80 10.84
CA ALA A 31 -17.49 10.48 9.71
C ALA A 31 -18.00 11.75 9.02
N GLU A 32 -18.46 12.75 9.78
CA GLU A 32 -18.84 14.06 9.24
C GLU A 32 -17.67 14.77 8.56
N ALA A 33 -16.49 14.78 9.19
CA ALA A 33 -15.31 15.40 8.60
C ALA A 33 -14.87 14.74 7.29
N VAL A 34 -15.04 13.41 7.17
CA VAL A 34 -14.80 12.65 5.93
C VAL A 34 -15.79 13.05 4.84
N VAL A 35 -17.07 13.24 5.17
CA VAL A 35 -18.09 13.73 4.21
C VAL A 35 -17.69 15.11 3.67
N GLU A 36 -17.25 16.01 4.54
CA GLU A 36 -16.83 17.37 4.15
C GLU A 36 -15.54 17.39 3.32
N ASN A 37 -14.64 16.39 3.47
CA ASN A 37 -13.40 16.33 2.69
C ASN A 37 -12.91 14.90 2.40
N ALA A 38 -13.68 14.15 1.63
CA ALA A 38 -13.38 12.75 1.33
C ALA A 38 -12.00 12.56 0.67
N ARG A 39 -11.55 13.53 -0.13
CA ARG A 39 -10.25 13.45 -0.83
C ARG A 39 -9.08 13.45 0.16
N ARG A 40 -9.10 14.34 1.16
CA ARG A 40 -8.02 14.43 2.15
C ARG A 40 -7.98 13.18 3.01
N TYR A 41 -9.12 12.80 3.59
CA TYR A 41 -9.19 11.67 4.50
C TYR A 41 -8.95 10.34 3.79
N GLY A 42 -9.43 10.18 2.55
CA GLY A 42 -9.10 9.01 1.73
C GLY A 42 -7.60 8.87 1.46
N ARG A 43 -6.88 9.99 1.25
CA ARG A 43 -5.43 9.97 1.09
C ARG A 43 -4.72 9.58 2.39
N VAL A 44 -5.05 10.23 3.50
CA VAL A 44 -4.44 9.95 4.81
C VAL A 44 -4.67 8.48 5.21
N PHE A 45 -5.88 7.97 5.01
CA PHE A 45 -6.21 6.59 5.29
C PHE A 45 -5.46 5.62 4.37
N SER A 46 -5.35 5.93 3.07
CA SER A 46 -4.56 5.13 2.12
C SER A 46 -3.10 5.04 2.53
N ASP A 47 -2.50 6.15 2.98
CA ASP A 47 -1.10 6.18 3.42
C ASP A 47 -0.92 5.29 4.67
N ALA A 48 -1.81 5.41 5.65
CA ALA A 48 -1.81 4.56 6.85
C ALA A 48 -1.99 3.07 6.52
N VAL A 49 -2.91 2.72 5.62
CA VAL A 49 -3.08 1.33 5.17
C VAL A 49 -1.81 0.83 4.48
N HIS A 50 -1.19 1.64 3.62
CA HIS A 50 0.03 1.27 2.90
C HIS A 50 1.19 0.93 3.85
N GLU A 51 1.37 1.72 4.92
CA GLU A 51 2.37 1.45 5.96
C GLU A 51 2.10 0.16 6.75
N LEU A 52 0.83 -0.21 6.88
CA LEU A 52 0.40 -1.42 7.60
C LEU A 52 0.48 -2.69 6.76
N LEU A 53 0.29 -2.62 5.43
CA LEU A 53 0.29 -3.78 4.52
C LEU A 53 1.49 -4.75 4.70
N PRO A 54 2.73 -4.29 4.90
CA PRO A 54 3.89 -5.18 5.12
C PRO A 54 3.71 -6.14 6.30
N LEU A 55 2.94 -5.77 7.32
CA LEU A 55 2.70 -6.61 8.51
C LEU A 55 1.72 -7.76 8.24
N TYR A 56 0.94 -7.68 7.16
CA TYR A 56 -0.10 -8.66 6.81
C TYR A 56 0.30 -9.61 5.69
N GLY A 57 1.45 -9.38 5.04
CA GLY A 57 1.95 -10.19 3.93
C GLY A 57 3.18 -11.01 4.32
N SER A 58 3.13 -12.33 4.11
CA SER A 58 4.29 -13.21 4.16
C SER A 58 4.79 -13.50 2.75
N ALA A 59 6.05 -13.11 2.47
CA ALA A 59 6.93 -13.52 1.37
C ALA A 59 6.44 -13.30 -0.09
N GLU A 60 7.24 -12.52 -0.83
CA GLU A 60 7.40 -12.52 -2.29
C GLU A 60 6.18 -12.98 -3.10
N ALA A 61 5.25 -12.04 -3.31
CA ALA A 61 4.25 -12.20 -4.34
C ALA A 61 4.96 -12.29 -5.69
N ALA A 62 4.92 -13.46 -6.33
CA ALA A 62 5.40 -13.63 -7.70
C ALA A 62 4.79 -12.55 -8.62
N PRO A 63 5.54 -12.03 -9.61
CA PRO A 63 5.05 -11.01 -10.52
C PRO A 63 3.73 -11.48 -11.16
N ARG A 64 2.64 -10.72 -10.94
CA ARG A 64 1.31 -11.08 -11.44
C ARG A 64 0.94 -10.33 -12.71
N ASP A 65 1.60 -9.21 -12.99
CA ASP A 65 1.35 -8.35 -14.15
C ASP A 65 2.69 -7.95 -14.82
N PRO A 66 2.74 -7.77 -16.15
CA PRO A 66 3.85 -7.09 -16.84
C PRO A 66 4.40 -5.83 -16.14
N LEU A 67 3.55 -5.03 -15.49
CA LEU A 67 3.97 -3.87 -14.71
C LEU A 67 4.84 -4.24 -13.51
N ASP A 68 4.55 -5.36 -12.83
CA ASP A 68 5.36 -5.85 -11.71
C ASP A 68 6.78 -6.19 -12.20
N VAL A 69 6.88 -6.90 -13.32
CA VAL A 69 8.16 -7.27 -13.94
C VAL A 69 8.96 -6.03 -14.32
N TYR A 70 8.30 -5.02 -14.89
CA TYR A 70 8.94 -3.75 -15.22
C TYR A 70 9.45 -3.01 -13.97
N LEU A 71 8.65 -2.96 -12.89
CA LEU A 71 9.03 -2.33 -11.63
C LEU A 71 10.21 -3.05 -10.97
N GLU A 72 10.22 -4.39 -10.99
CA GLU A 72 11.33 -5.19 -10.49
C GLU A 72 12.63 -4.93 -11.28
N HIS A 73 12.55 -4.96 -12.61
CA HIS A 73 13.69 -4.63 -13.47
C HIS A 73 14.22 -3.21 -13.22
N ARG A 74 13.34 -2.22 -13.06
CA ARG A 74 13.72 -0.84 -12.71
C ARG A 74 14.46 -0.78 -11.37
N LEU A 75 13.92 -1.43 -10.34
CA LEU A 75 14.52 -1.43 -9.02
C LEU A 75 15.92 -2.08 -9.02
N LEU A 76 16.08 -3.20 -9.71
CA LEU A 76 17.38 -3.87 -9.87
C LEU A 76 18.41 -2.97 -10.59
N LEU A 77 18.00 -2.23 -11.62
CA LEU A 77 18.87 -1.29 -12.33
C LEU A 77 19.26 -0.10 -11.44
N GLU A 78 18.33 0.46 -10.66
CA GLU A 78 18.61 1.53 -9.70
C GLU A 78 19.60 1.09 -8.61
N GLN A 79 19.42 -0.12 -8.06
CA GLN A 79 20.33 -0.68 -7.06
C GLN A 79 21.74 -0.89 -7.63
N ARG A 80 21.86 -1.41 -8.86
CA ARG A 80 23.16 -1.56 -9.54
C ARG A 80 23.81 -0.20 -9.82
N GLY A 81 23.05 0.81 -10.21
CA GLY A 81 23.55 2.17 -10.42
C GLY A 81 24.13 2.78 -9.13
N ARG A 82 23.46 2.57 -7.98
CA ARG A 82 23.97 3.00 -6.67
C ARG A 82 25.21 2.23 -6.23
N ALA A 83 25.26 0.91 -6.46
CA ALA A 83 26.42 0.09 -6.13
C ALA A 83 27.65 0.37 -7.02
N ALA A 84 27.44 0.71 -8.30
CA ALA A 84 28.50 1.09 -9.23
C ALA A 84 29.10 2.48 -8.93
N GLY A 85 28.44 3.31 -8.13
CA GLY A 85 28.93 4.61 -7.65
C GLY A 85 29.89 4.54 -6.46
N VAL A 86 30.14 3.35 -5.88
CA VAL A 86 31.21 3.16 -4.90
C VAL A 86 32.53 3.08 -5.67
N PRO A 87 33.47 4.03 -5.53
CA PRO A 87 34.74 3.92 -6.20
C PRO A 87 35.44 2.69 -5.63
N ARG A 88 35.73 1.70 -6.48
CA ARG A 88 36.68 0.67 -6.13
C ARG A 88 38.03 1.37 -6.00
N THR A 89 38.42 1.72 -4.78
CA THR A 89 39.79 2.14 -4.48
C THR A 89 40.73 1.01 -4.91
N PRO A 90 41.78 1.33 -5.67
CA PRO A 90 42.77 0.35 -6.11
C PRO A 90 43.52 -0.30 -4.94
#